data_AF-A0A933BIF7-F1
#
_entry.id   AF-A0A933BIF7-F1
#
_cell.length_a   1.000
_cell.length_b   1.000
_cell.length_c   1.000
_cell.angle_alpha   90.00
_cell.angle_beta   90.00
_cell.angle_gamma   90.00
#
_symmetry.space_group_name_H-M   'P 1'
#
loop_
_entity.id
_entity.type
_entity.pdbx_description
1 polymer ?
#
loop_
_entity_poly.entity_id
_entity_poly.type
_entity_poly.pdbx_seq_one_letter_code
_entity_poly.pdbx_strand_id
1 'polypeptide(L)'
;MEHQATSLLGNEGIGITFTDKPVTPWGGLVLFGGLARQVGLKQALREALPFQLTSPNATDPVEVVLAFMAGVLVGSRRLAHVERLRWDLAVHRILGVKRFVSDTTLARFFRRFTAGTVSEVFERLMRWQLKLIPLEEDILDLDSSILERYGSDLATML
;
A
#
# COMPACT_ATOMS: atom_id res chain seq x y z
N MET A 1 -19.76 -22.50 18.48
CA MET A 1 -20.35 -23.86 18.43
C MET A 1 -19.20 -24.83 18.25
N GLU A 2 -19.00 -25.75 19.19
CA GLU A 2 -18.02 -26.82 19.06
C GLU A 2 -18.61 -27.90 18.16
N HIS A 3 -17.86 -28.26 17.11
CA HIS A 3 -18.22 -29.36 16.24
C HIS A 3 -17.17 -30.45 16.43
N GLN A 4 -17.61 -31.65 16.79
CA GLN A 4 -16.72 -32.81 16.85
C GLN A 4 -16.55 -33.38 15.45
N ALA A 5 -15.32 -33.45 14.96
CA ALA A 5 -14.99 -34.16 13.72
C ALA A 5 -14.27 -35.46 14.07
N THR A 6 -14.80 -36.58 13.57
CA THR A 6 -14.18 -37.90 13.73
C THR A 6 -12.96 -37.99 12.80
N SER A 7 -11.79 -38.31 13.37
CA SER A 7 -10.54 -38.47 12.62
C SER A 7 -10.59 -39.72 11.74
N LEU A 8 -10.11 -39.61 10.50
CA LEU A 8 -9.94 -40.76 9.59
C LEU A 8 -8.68 -41.59 9.89
N LEU A 9 -7.78 -41.07 10.72
CA LEU A 9 -6.45 -41.65 11.00
C LEU A 9 -6.33 -42.26 12.41
N GLY A 10 -7.39 -42.19 13.24
CA GLY A 10 -7.39 -42.77 14.57
C GLY A 10 -8.67 -42.49 15.36
N ASN A 11 -8.86 -43.20 16.47
CA ASN A 11 -10.02 -43.08 17.36
C ASN A 11 -10.01 -41.82 18.27
N GLU A 12 -9.08 -40.89 18.06
CA GLU A 12 -9.02 -39.65 18.83
C GLU A 12 -9.92 -38.57 18.22
N GLY A 13 -10.83 -38.02 19.02
CA GLY A 13 -11.73 -36.95 18.61
C GLY A 13 -10.98 -35.62 18.48
N ILE A 14 -11.06 -34.99 17.31
CA ILE A 14 -10.48 -33.65 17.09
C ILE A 14 -11.53 -32.62 17.50
N GLY A 15 -11.22 -31.83 18.53
CA GLY A 15 -12.04 -30.68 18.94
C GLY A 15 -11.82 -29.51 17.98
N ILE A 16 -12.85 -29.13 17.22
CA ILE A 16 -12.81 -27.98 16.32
C ILE A 16 -13.66 -26.85 16.92
N THR A 17 -13.02 -25.71 17.16
CA THR A 17 -13.68 -24.48 17.63
C THR A 17 -13.60 -23.41 16.54
N PHE A 18 -14.72 -22.75 16.27
CA PHE A 18 -14.81 -21.67 15.29
C PHE A 18 -14.76 -20.31 15.98
N THR A 19 -14.18 -19.33 15.31
CA THR A 19 -14.09 -17.94 15.76
C THR A 19 -14.52 -16.99 14.66
N ASP A 20 -15.27 -15.96 15.01
CA ASP A 20 -15.64 -14.87 14.08
C ASP A 20 -14.54 -13.81 13.98
N LYS A 21 -13.43 -13.98 14.72
CA LYS A 21 -12.27 -13.09 14.60
C LYS A 21 -11.70 -13.26 13.18
N PRO A 22 -11.58 -12.17 12.39
CA PRO A 22 -11.01 -12.27 11.07
C PRO A 22 -9.54 -12.66 11.17
N VAL A 23 -9.18 -13.77 10.54
CA VAL A 23 -7.80 -14.27 10.45
C VAL A 23 -7.27 -13.91 9.06
N THR A 24 -6.05 -13.37 8.99
CA THR A 24 -5.41 -13.02 7.73
C THR A 24 -3.98 -13.57 7.68
N PRO A 25 -3.54 -14.14 6.54
CA PRO A 25 -2.14 -14.49 6.34
C PRO A 25 -1.25 -13.24 6.18
N TRP A 26 -1.84 -12.04 6.05
CA TRP A 26 -1.15 -10.77 5.81
C TRP A 26 -0.89 -9.96 7.09
N GLY A 27 -0.64 -10.65 8.22
CA GLY A 27 -0.41 -10.01 9.52
C GLY A 27 0.71 -8.96 9.53
N GLY A 28 1.70 -9.08 8.65
CA GLY A 28 2.77 -8.09 8.49
C GLY A 28 2.27 -6.69 8.10
N LEU A 29 1.11 -6.59 7.45
CA LEU A 29 0.51 -5.29 7.12
C LEU A 29 0.09 -4.50 8.36
N VAL A 30 -0.04 -5.13 9.53
CA VAL A 30 -0.33 -4.43 10.80
C VAL A 30 0.73 -3.36 11.10
N LEU A 31 2.02 -3.67 10.86
CA LEU A 31 3.12 -2.74 11.05
C LEU A 31 2.99 -1.54 10.12
N PHE A 32 2.72 -1.79 8.83
CA PHE A 32 2.47 -0.73 7.85
C PHE A 32 1.26 0.12 8.23
N GLY A 33 0.13 -0.49 8.59
CA GLY A 33 -1.07 0.23 8.99
C GLY A 33 -0.84 1.08 10.26
N GLY A 34 -0.06 0.58 11.21
CA GLY A 34 0.35 1.32 12.41
C GLY A 34 1.21 2.53 12.06
N LEU A 35 2.29 2.32 11.31
CA LEU A 35 3.20 3.37 10.85
C LEU A 35 2.44 4.43 10.05
N ALA A 36 1.65 4.03 9.04
CA ALA A 36 0.88 4.92 8.19
C ALA A 36 -0.08 5.83 8.99
N ARG A 37 -0.66 5.30 10.09
CA ARG A 37 -1.47 6.12 11.01
C ARG A 37 -0.60 7.07 11.81
N GLN A 38 0.49 6.59 12.39
CA GLN A 38 1.39 7.37 13.24
C GLN A 38 1.99 8.58 12.49
N VAL A 39 2.41 8.39 11.24
CA VAL A 39 3.01 9.47 10.44
C VAL A 39 1.98 10.34 9.71
N GLY A 40 0.69 10.00 9.76
CA GLY A 40 -0.35 10.74 9.07
C GLY A 40 -0.37 10.56 7.55
N LEU A 41 0.06 9.39 7.03
CA LEU A 41 0.22 9.11 5.60
C LEU A 41 -1.05 9.42 4.78
N LYS A 42 -2.24 9.11 5.31
CA LYS A 42 -3.51 9.41 4.62
C LYS A 42 -3.70 10.90 4.34
N GLN A 43 -3.30 11.74 5.28
CA GLN A 43 -3.43 13.18 5.12
C GLN A 43 -2.40 13.70 4.11
N ALA A 44 -1.15 13.23 4.20
CA ALA A 44 -0.12 13.55 3.23
C ALA A 44 -0.52 13.16 1.80
N LEU A 45 -1.09 11.96 1.61
CA LEU A 45 -1.62 11.53 0.31
C LEU A 45 -2.77 12.43 -0.17
N ARG A 46 -3.67 12.84 0.73
CA ARG A 46 -4.78 13.73 0.38
C ARG A 46 -4.32 15.11 -0.08
N GLU A 47 -3.26 15.63 0.52
CA GLU A 47 -2.67 16.92 0.14
C GLU A 47 -1.79 16.82 -1.11
N ALA A 48 -1.18 15.66 -1.34
CA ALA A 48 -0.31 15.43 -2.49
C ALA A 48 -1.08 15.12 -3.78
N LEU A 49 -2.15 14.32 -3.71
CA LEU A 49 -2.87 13.85 -4.89
C LEU A 49 -3.79 14.93 -5.48
N PRO A 50 -3.65 15.26 -6.79
CA PRO A 50 -4.46 16.31 -7.43
C PRO A 50 -5.82 15.80 -7.93
N PHE A 51 -6.19 14.55 -7.63
CA PHE A 51 -7.37 13.92 -8.20
C PHE A 51 -8.56 14.03 -7.24
N GLN A 52 -9.69 14.49 -7.77
CA GLN A 52 -10.99 14.35 -7.13
C GLN A 52 -11.88 13.51 -8.02
N LEU A 53 -12.32 12.36 -7.52
CA LEU A 53 -13.20 11.45 -8.25
C LEU A 53 -14.65 11.71 -7.84
N THR A 54 -15.48 12.11 -8.80
CA THR A 54 -16.85 12.63 -8.53
C THR A 54 -17.97 11.62 -8.78
N SER A 55 -17.66 10.41 -9.24
CA SER A 55 -18.67 9.37 -9.49
C SER A 55 -19.35 8.92 -8.18
N PRO A 56 -20.65 8.58 -8.19
CA PRO A 56 -21.34 8.03 -7.01
C PRO A 56 -20.67 6.78 -6.41
N ASN A 57 -19.96 6.02 -7.25
CA ASN A 57 -19.19 4.84 -6.86
C ASN A 57 -17.67 5.08 -6.87
N ALA A 58 -17.24 6.35 -6.88
CA ALA A 58 -15.83 6.69 -6.82
C ALA A 58 -15.22 6.21 -5.50
N THR A 59 -14.08 5.53 -5.60
CA THR A 59 -13.25 5.23 -4.44
C THR A 59 -12.33 6.41 -4.18
N ASP A 60 -12.13 6.79 -2.92
CA ASP A 60 -11.21 7.86 -2.54
C ASP A 60 -9.81 7.56 -3.11
N PRO A 61 -9.19 8.47 -3.90
CA PRO A 61 -7.81 8.33 -4.39
C PRO A 61 -6.80 7.86 -3.33
N VAL A 62 -6.96 8.30 -2.09
CA VAL A 62 -6.12 7.86 -0.96
C VAL A 62 -6.29 6.36 -0.70
N GLU A 63 -7.53 5.85 -0.72
CA GLU A 63 -7.79 4.41 -0.57
C GLU A 63 -7.22 3.61 -1.74
N VAL A 64 -7.26 4.15 -2.97
CA VAL A 64 -6.65 3.52 -4.15
C VAL A 64 -5.14 3.36 -3.97
N VAL A 65 -4.45 4.41 -3.51
CA VAL A 65 -2.99 4.38 -3.29
C VAL A 65 -2.63 3.46 -2.12
N LEU A 66 -3.37 3.48 -1.01
CA LEU A 66 -3.13 2.56 0.10
C LEU A 66 -3.30 1.09 -0.29
N ALA A 67 -4.31 0.79 -1.11
CA ALA A 67 -4.51 -0.55 -1.65
C ALA A 67 -3.35 -0.98 -2.56
N PHE A 68 -2.83 -0.06 -3.39
CA PHE A 68 -1.64 -0.31 -4.20
C PHE A 68 -0.41 -0.61 -3.32
N MET A 69 -0.15 0.23 -2.31
CA MET A 69 0.98 0.03 -1.38
C MET A 69 0.87 -1.30 -0.63
N ALA A 70 -0.32 -1.66 -0.14
CA ALA A 70 -0.56 -2.94 0.49
C ALA A 70 -0.27 -4.11 -0.48
N GLY A 71 -0.70 -4.00 -1.74
CA GLY A 71 -0.38 -4.94 -2.80
C GLY A 71 1.13 -5.14 -2.98
N VAL A 72 1.89 -4.05 -3.06
CA VAL A 72 3.35 -4.08 -3.18
C VAL A 72 3.99 -4.75 -1.96
N LEU A 73 3.55 -4.38 -0.75
CA LEU A 73 4.08 -4.92 0.52
C LEU A 73 3.87 -6.42 0.69
N VAL A 74 2.77 -6.97 0.15
CA VAL A 74 2.53 -8.42 0.15
C VAL A 74 3.20 -9.14 -1.02
N GLY A 75 4.08 -8.46 -1.76
CA GLY A 75 4.85 -9.04 -2.86
C GLY A 75 4.09 -9.17 -4.18
N SER A 76 3.06 -8.36 -4.41
CA SER A 76 2.33 -8.39 -5.69
C SER A 76 3.21 -7.86 -6.83
N ARG A 77 3.51 -8.73 -7.80
CA ARG A 77 4.25 -8.37 -9.03
C ARG A 77 3.36 -7.92 -10.19
N ARG A 78 2.05 -8.13 -10.07
CA ARG A 78 1.02 -7.77 -11.07
C ARG A 78 -0.17 -7.16 -10.36
N LEU A 79 -0.85 -6.19 -10.98
CA LEU A 79 -2.04 -5.56 -10.39
C LEU A 79 -3.14 -6.57 -10.08
N ALA A 80 -3.31 -7.60 -10.91
CA ALA A 80 -4.29 -8.67 -10.68
C ALA A 80 -4.09 -9.43 -9.36
N HIS A 81 -2.87 -9.46 -8.80
CA HIS A 81 -2.60 -10.15 -7.53
C HIS A 81 -3.23 -9.47 -6.31
N VAL A 82 -3.62 -8.20 -6.47
CA VAL A 82 -4.27 -7.40 -5.44
C VAL A 82 -5.71 -7.87 -5.17
N GLU A 83 -6.35 -8.59 -6.11
CA GLU A 83 -7.67 -9.20 -5.90
C GLU A 83 -7.70 -10.17 -4.70
N ARG A 84 -6.55 -10.77 -4.34
CA ARG A 84 -6.43 -11.62 -3.14
C ARG A 84 -6.63 -10.85 -1.83
N LEU A 85 -6.30 -9.55 -1.82
CA LEU A 85 -6.50 -8.67 -0.66
C LEU A 85 -7.93 -8.11 -0.59
N ARG A 86 -8.62 -8.09 -1.73
CA ARG A 86 -9.92 -7.41 -1.89
C ARG A 86 -11.03 -7.96 -1.02
N TRP A 87 -10.95 -9.23 -0.66
CA TRP A 87 -11.94 -9.92 0.15
C TRP A 87 -11.50 -10.10 1.61
N ASP A 88 -10.30 -9.63 1.95
CA ASP A 88 -9.74 -9.79 3.30
C ASP A 88 -10.16 -8.61 4.20
N LEU A 89 -11.20 -8.84 5.01
CA LEU A 89 -11.73 -7.83 5.92
C LEU A 89 -10.73 -7.39 6.99
N ALA A 90 -9.75 -8.23 7.37
CA ALA A 90 -8.71 -7.80 8.30
C ALA A 90 -7.78 -6.78 7.65
N VAL A 91 -7.39 -7.00 6.38
CA VAL A 91 -6.59 -6.03 5.62
C VAL A 91 -7.32 -4.70 5.48
N HIS A 92 -8.63 -4.72 5.22
CA HIS A 92 -9.43 -3.49 5.14
C HIS A 92 -9.36 -2.70 6.45
N ARG A 93 -9.50 -3.39 7.59
CA ARG A 93 -9.41 -2.79 8.93
C ARG A 93 -8.00 -2.25 9.22
N ILE A 94 -6.97 -3.01 8.87
CA ILE A 94 -5.56 -2.61 9.06
C ILE A 94 -5.27 -1.29 8.34
N LEU A 95 -5.70 -1.17 7.08
CA LEU A 95 -5.51 0.04 6.28
C LEU A 95 -6.54 1.14 6.60
N GLY A 96 -7.63 0.80 7.30
CA GLY A 96 -8.75 1.68 7.58
C GLY A 96 -9.43 2.18 6.30
N VAL A 97 -9.58 1.31 5.29
CA VAL A 97 -10.26 1.61 4.02
C VAL A 97 -11.65 1.00 4.03
N LYS A 98 -12.64 1.69 3.47
CA LYS A 98 -14.01 1.17 3.39
C LYS A 98 -14.15 0.10 2.32
N ARG A 99 -13.47 0.31 1.19
CA ARG A 99 -13.50 -0.58 0.04
C ARG A 99 -12.10 -0.81 -0.48
N PHE A 100 -11.77 -2.06 -0.72
CA PHE A 100 -10.54 -2.42 -1.42
C PHE A 100 -10.81 -2.44 -2.92
N VAL A 101 -9.93 -1.78 -3.67
CA VAL A 101 -10.10 -1.56 -5.12
C VAL A 101 -9.73 -2.79 -5.94
N SER A 102 -10.34 -2.90 -7.12
CA SER A 102 -9.97 -3.91 -8.10
C SER A 102 -8.70 -3.55 -8.86
N ASP A 103 -8.08 -4.54 -9.49
CA ASP A 103 -6.95 -4.36 -10.41
C ASP A 103 -7.27 -3.37 -11.56
N THR A 104 -8.46 -3.45 -12.12
CA THR A 104 -9.00 -2.55 -13.15
C THR A 104 -9.18 -1.11 -12.65
N THR A 105 -9.47 -0.96 -11.36
CA THR A 105 -9.61 0.37 -10.73
C THR A 105 -8.23 0.99 -10.49
N LEU A 106 -7.26 0.21 -10.01
CA LEU A 106 -5.85 0.61 -9.94
C LEU A 106 -5.33 1.04 -11.32
N ALA A 107 -5.51 0.21 -12.33
CA ALA A 107 -5.02 0.48 -13.68
C ALA A 107 -5.66 1.73 -14.30
N ARG A 108 -6.95 1.98 -14.06
CA ARG A 108 -7.62 3.22 -14.52
C ARG A 108 -7.13 4.43 -13.74
N PHE A 109 -6.91 4.29 -12.44
CA PHE A 109 -6.44 5.39 -11.59
C PHE A 109 -5.04 5.84 -12.01
N PHE A 110 -4.07 4.93 -12.09
CA PHE A 110 -2.70 5.26 -12.44
C PHE A 110 -2.54 5.77 -13.89
N ARG A 111 -3.42 5.38 -14.82
CA ARG A 111 -3.46 5.95 -16.18
C ARG A 111 -3.73 7.46 -16.25
N ARG A 112 -4.23 8.07 -15.17
CA ARG A 112 -4.47 9.52 -15.10
C ARG A 112 -3.21 10.32 -14.82
N PHE A 113 -2.14 9.66 -14.35
CA PHE A 113 -0.89 10.33 -14.04
C PHE A 113 -0.11 10.60 -15.33
N THR A 114 0.37 11.82 -15.46
CA THR A 114 1.39 12.19 -16.44
C THR A 114 2.75 12.24 -15.74
N ALA A 115 3.85 12.32 -16.50
CA ALA A 115 5.18 12.49 -15.90
C ALA A 115 5.24 13.71 -14.96
N GLY A 116 4.67 14.85 -15.37
CA GLY A 116 4.60 16.05 -14.53
C GLY A 116 3.78 15.84 -13.26
N THR A 117 2.64 15.16 -13.36
CA THR A 117 1.81 14.84 -12.18
C THR A 117 2.52 13.89 -11.22
N VAL A 118 3.28 12.91 -11.73
CA VAL A 118 4.08 12.01 -10.89
C VAL A 118 5.14 12.82 -10.14
N SER A 119 5.90 13.67 -10.85
CA SER A 119 6.93 14.51 -10.21
C SER A 119 6.35 15.39 -9.13
N GLU A 120 5.24 16.10 -9.39
CA GLU A 120 4.61 16.98 -8.41
C GLU A 120 4.15 16.22 -7.16
N VAL A 121 3.50 15.07 -7.34
CA VAL A 121 3.07 14.22 -6.22
C VAL A 121 4.27 13.72 -5.42
N PHE A 122 5.32 13.25 -6.10
CA PHE A 122 6.54 12.76 -5.44
C PHE A 122 7.24 13.85 -4.65
N GLU A 123 7.39 15.05 -5.23
CA GLU A 123 8.02 16.16 -4.52
C GLU A 123 7.24 16.58 -3.27
N ARG A 124 5.89 16.62 -3.35
CA ARG A 124 5.03 16.93 -2.19
C ARG A 124 5.21 15.88 -1.09
N LEU A 125 5.22 14.60 -1.46
CA LEU A 125 5.42 13.50 -0.52
C LEU A 125 6.83 13.48 0.06
N MET A 126 7.86 13.78 -0.74
CA MET A 126 9.24 13.87 -0.27
C MET A 126 9.40 15.00 0.74
N ARG A 127 8.85 16.19 0.45
CA ARG A 127 8.85 17.32 1.39
C ARG A 127 8.11 16.99 2.70
N TRP A 128 7.01 16.24 2.62
CA TRP A 128 6.33 15.74 3.82
C TRP A 128 7.19 14.73 4.59
N GLN A 129 7.82 13.78 3.89
CA GLN A 129 8.67 12.75 4.50
C GLN A 129 9.87 13.35 5.25
N LEU A 130 10.54 14.34 4.65
CA LEU A 130 11.66 15.03 5.28
C LEU A 130 11.26 15.70 6.61
N LYS A 131 10.02 16.18 6.73
CA LYS A 131 9.50 16.77 7.98
C LYS A 131 9.25 15.72 9.08
N LEU A 132 9.21 14.43 8.74
CA LEU A 132 9.06 13.36 9.73
C LEU A 132 10.39 13.06 10.44
N ILE A 133 11.51 13.49 9.87
CA ILE A 133 12.85 13.23 10.37
C ILE A 133 13.37 14.54 11.00
N PRO A 134 13.72 14.55 12.29
CA PRO A 134 14.32 15.72 12.91
C PRO A 134 15.78 15.87 12.44
N LEU A 135 15.98 16.58 11.34
CA LEU A 135 17.31 16.90 10.82
C LEU A 135 17.81 18.18 11.51
N GLU A 136 18.65 18.05 12.53
CA GLU A 136 19.25 19.20 13.25
C GLU A 136 20.69 19.47 12.79
N GLU A 137 21.54 18.43 12.72
CA GLU A 137 22.94 18.48 12.23
C GLU A 137 23.34 17.13 11.60
N ASP A 138 22.70 16.75 10.49
CA ASP A 138 22.99 15.47 9.83
C ASP A 138 24.03 15.61 8.71
N ILE A 139 24.88 14.59 8.58
CA ILE A 139 25.82 14.44 7.47
C ILE A 139 25.03 13.93 6.26
N LEU A 140 24.83 14.79 5.27
CA LEU A 140 24.23 14.42 3.99
C LEU A 140 25.30 13.74 3.13
N ASP A 141 25.26 12.41 3.08
CA ASP A 141 26.05 11.63 2.12
C ASP A 141 25.31 11.54 0.79
N LEU A 142 25.94 12.00 -0.29
CA LEU A 142 25.38 12.00 -1.63
C LEU A 142 26.11 10.96 -2.48
N ASP A 143 25.54 9.76 -2.55
CA ASP A 143 26.01 8.71 -3.43
C ASP A 143 25.70 9.08 -4.89
N SER A 144 26.71 9.48 -5.66
CA SER A 144 26.55 9.70 -7.09
C SER A 144 26.24 8.38 -7.82
N SER A 145 25.25 8.40 -8.71
CA SER A 145 24.97 7.27 -9.61
C SER A 145 25.23 7.69 -11.05
N ILE A 146 26.20 7.05 -11.71
CA ILE A 146 26.47 7.28 -13.14
C ILE A 146 25.41 6.56 -13.95
N LEU A 147 24.48 7.32 -14.53
CA LEU A 147 23.57 6.82 -15.56
C LEU A 147 24.28 6.91 -16.92
N GLU A 148 24.83 5.79 -17.39
CA GLU A 148 25.35 5.70 -18.75
C GLU A 148 24.21 5.87 -19.76
N ARG A 149 24.17 7.03 -20.40
CA ARG A 149 23.29 7.29 -21.54
C ARG A 149 24.08 6.95 -22.81
N TYR A 150 23.81 5.79 -23.40
CA TYR A 150 24.41 5.40 -24.68
C TYR A 150 24.16 6.51 -25.73
N GLY A 151 25.23 7.23 -26.11
CA GLY A 151 25.25 8.14 -27.24
C GLY A 151 25.07 9.63 -26.94
N SER A 152 25.67 10.18 -25.87
CA SER A 152 26.24 11.56 -25.82
C SER A 152 26.70 11.85 -24.40
N ASP A 153 27.97 12.22 -24.25
CA ASP A 153 28.60 12.60 -22.98
C ASP A 153 27.91 13.84 -22.40
N LEU A 154 26.93 13.62 -21.53
CA LEU A 154 26.40 14.61 -20.61
C LEU A 154 26.33 13.97 -19.23
N ALA A 155 27.42 14.12 -18.50
CA ALA A 155 27.44 13.95 -17.05
C ALA A 155 26.55 15.04 -16.44
N THR A 156 25.27 14.73 -16.25
CA THR A 156 24.40 15.56 -15.41
C THR A 156 24.64 15.11 -13.96
N MET A 157 25.42 15.90 -13.22
CA MET A 157 25.46 15.82 -11.76
C MET A 157 24.08 16.22 -11.22
N LEU A 158 23.46 15.34 -10.44
CA LEU A 158 22.44 15.69 -9.44
C LEU A 158 23.10 15.63 -8.07
#